data_AF-A0AA37L4L8-F1
#
_entry.id   AF-A0AA37L4L8-F1
#
_cell.length_a   1.000
_cell.length_b   1.000
_cell.length_c   1.000
_cell.angle_alpha   90.00
_cell.angle_beta   90.00
_cell.angle_gamma   90.00
#
_symmetry.space_group_name_H-M   'P 1'
#
loop_
_entity.id
_entity.type
_entity.pdbx_description
1 polymer ?
#
loop_
_entity_poly.entity_id
_entity_poly.type
_entity_poly.pdbx_seq_one_letter_code
_entity_poly.pdbx_strand_id
1 'polypeptide(L)'
;MAATPNAMQPNNAYNPPRPPEVFTLPDAVNDQIPEEVRSRYNRDEGGRIIFFTTPPVARPEHGLAPDNANSGHSLAYLAKSNPAWLSERTARAKAFSAAKQKELKTKMAIDEITKGKTQEELREWASDSWALYWKSHAQETNRMRDEGDLDEHERLMAEQRRARVKSRRAREEEAERAEEAKKANYLDEIYHAHSSLRLSKPRVG
;
A
#
# COMPACT_ATOMS: atom_id res chain seq x y z
N MET A 1 54.20 16.57 58.16
CA MET A 1 53.80 17.64 57.21
C MET A 1 52.33 17.43 56.89
N ALA A 2 51.47 18.39 57.25
CA ALA A 2 50.02 18.28 57.12
C ALA A 2 49.56 18.73 55.72
N ALA A 3 48.68 17.96 55.09
CA ALA A 3 48.13 18.23 53.77
C ALA A 3 47.01 19.28 53.87
N THR A 4 47.14 20.38 53.15
CA THR A 4 46.11 21.40 52.94
C THR A 4 44.99 20.87 52.02
N PRO A 5 43.71 21.06 52.37
CA PRO A 5 42.60 20.71 51.48
C PRO A 5 42.47 21.76 50.37
N ASN A 6 42.60 21.31 49.11
CA ASN A 6 42.41 22.16 47.94
C ASN A 6 40.91 22.48 47.80
N ALA A 7 40.51 23.69 48.16
CA ALA A 7 39.17 24.20 47.93
C ALA A 7 38.95 24.42 46.42
N MET A 8 38.11 23.57 45.82
CA MET A 8 37.69 23.69 44.42
C MET A 8 36.89 25.01 44.26
N GLN A 9 37.50 25.98 43.58
CA GLN A 9 36.83 27.22 43.18
C GLN A 9 35.65 26.89 42.24
N PRO A 10 34.45 27.47 42.42
CA PRO A 10 33.39 27.34 41.44
C PRO A 10 33.77 28.14 40.20
N ASN A 11 34.22 27.45 39.16
CA ASN A 11 34.35 28.03 37.82
C ASN A 11 32.95 28.43 37.35
N ASN A 12 32.62 29.71 37.50
CA ASN A 12 31.42 30.33 36.96
C ASN A 12 31.58 30.46 35.43
N ALA A 13 31.68 29.32 34.75
CA ALA A 13 31.76 29.24 33.30
C ALA A 13 30.38 29.55 32.74
N TYR A 14 30.29 30.59 31.90
CA TYR A 14 29.07 30.95 31.20
C TYR A 14 28.55 29.72 30.42
N ASN A 15 27.37 29.25 30.81
CA ASN A 15 26.64 28.21 30.09
C ASN A 15 25.72 28.93 29.08
N PRO A 16 26.09 29.02 27.79
CA PRO A 16 25.22 29.66 26.81
C PRO A 16 23.84 29.00 26.80
N PRO A 17 22.77 29.76 26.50
CA PRO A 17 21.43 29.21 26.42
C PRO A 17 21.42 28.05 25.42
N ARG A 18 20.89 26.90 25.84
CA ARG A 18 20.78 25.73 24.95
C ARG A 18 19.96 26.12 23.73
N PRO A 19 20.38 25.73 22.51
CA PRO A 19 19.58 25.94 21.31
C PRO A 19 18.18 25.34 21.48
N PRO A 20 17.14 25.95 20.90
CA PRO A 20 15.79 25.40 20.95
C PRO A 20 15.76 24.02 20.28
N GLU A 21 15.29 23.00 21.01
CA GLU A 21 15.17 21.61 20.51
C GLU A 21 13.81 21.35 19.83
N VAL A 22 12.92 22.35 19.90
CA VAL A 22 11.51 22.25 19.52
C VAL A 22 11.21 23.33 18.49
N PHE A 23 10.73 22.90 17.32
CA PHE A 23 10.42 23.77 16.19
C PHE A 23 8.94 23.63 15.83
N THR A 24 8.30 24.74 15.48
CA THR A 24 6.94 24.79 14.97
C THR A 24 6.93 25.34 13.56
N LEU A 25 5.94 24.93 12.76
CA LEU A 25 5.72 25.52 11.45
C LEU A 25 5.11 26.92 11.58
N PRO A 26 5.40 27.83 10.63
CA PRO A 26 4.68 29.10 10.51
C PRO A 26 3.18 28.88 10.33
N ASP A 27 2.37 29.74 10.94
CA ASP A 27 0.90 29.60 10.99
C ASP A 27 0.27 29.43 9.59
N ALA A 28 0.75 30.19 8.60
CA ALA A 28 0.28 30.11 7.21
C ALA A 28 0.46 28.72 6.56
N VAL A 29 1.49 27.97 6.97
CA VAL A 29 1.75 26.61 6.49
C VAL A 29 0.99 25.60 7.34
N ASN A 30 0.91 25.82 8.65
CA ASN A 30 0.19 24.95 9.57
C ASN A 30 -1.32 24.90 9.25
N ASP A 31 -1.90 26.00 8.77
CA ASP A 31 -3.33 26.07 8.41
C ASP A 31 -3.67 25.42 7.06
N GLN A 32 -2.66 25.15 6.22
CA GLN A 32 -2.86 24.34 5.02
C GLN A 32 -2.99 22.85 5.33
N ILE A 33 -2.58 22.41 6.53
CA ILE A 33 -2.65 21.01 6.95
C ILE A 33 -4.06 20.76 7.53
N PRO A 34 -4.84 19.79 7.00
CA PRO A 34 -6.16 19.48 7.51
C PRO A 34 -6.14 19.12 9.01
N GLU A 35 -7.20 19.52 9.72
CA GLU A 35 -7.31 19.30 11.18
C GLU A 35 -7.23 17.81 11.57
N GLU A 36 -7.80 16.93 10.75
CA GLU A 36 -7.71 15.47 10.94
C GLU A 36 -6.29 14.92 10.89
N VAL A 37 -5.40 15.61 10.18
CA VAL A 37 -3.98 15.26 10.11
C VAL A 37 -3.26 15.90 11.29
N ARG A 38 -3.53 17.18 11.59
CA ARG A 38 -2.92 17.89 12.75
C ARG A 38 -3.19 17.18 14.07
N SER A 39 -4.39 16.63 14.26
CA SER A 39 -4.78 15.94 15.49
C SER A 39 -4.02 14.64 15.76
N ARG A 40 -3.37 14.06 14.74
CA ARG A 40 -2.56 12.83 14.87
C ARG A 40 -1.14 13.08 15.39
N TYR A 41 -0.71 14.34 15.47
CA TYR A 41 0.63 14.73 15.90
C TYR A 41 0.60 15.50 17.23
N ASN A 42 1.76 15.63 17.88
CA ASN A 42 1.91 16.48 19.06
C ASN A 42 1.75 17.96 18.67
N ARG A 43 0.93 18.69 19.42
CA ARG A 43 0.60 20.10 19.15
C ARG A 43 0.91 21.01 20.35
N ASP A 44 1.19 22.27 20.05
CA ASP A 44 1.28 23.40 20.99
C ASP A 44 -0.13 23.78 21.51
N GLU A 45 -0.21 24.60 22.57
CA GLU A 45 -1.43 25.29 23.03
C GLU A 45 -2.12 26.06 21.89
N GLY A 46 -1.33 26.58 20.94
CA GLY A 46 -1.83 27.22 19.71
C GLY A 46 -2.23 26.26 18.57
N GLY A 47 -2.25 24.95 18.78
CA GLY A 47 -2.68 23.96 17.77
C GLY A 47 -1.68 23.68 16.64
N ARG A 48 -0.44 24.16 16.77
CA ARG A 48 0.63 23.97 15.77
C ARG A 48 1.37 22.65 15.97
N ILE A 49 1.71 21.97 14.88
CA ILE A 49 2.49 20.72 14.95
C ILE A 49 3.90 21.00 15.46
N ILE A 50 4.33 20.18 16.42
CA ILE A 50 5.66 20.25 17.04
C ILE A 50 6.62 19.26 16.37
N PHE A 51 7.80 19.77 15.98
CA PHE A 51 8.91 18.99 15.43
C PHE A 51 10.08 18.97 16.41
N PHE A 52 10.66 17.79 16.61
CA PHE A 52 11.83 17.58 17.48
C PHE A 52 13.05 17.31 16.61
N THR A 53 14.18 17.95 16.92
CA THR A 53 15.46 17.69 16.23
C THR A 53 16.20 16.47 16.77
N THR A 54 15.88 16.07 18.00
CA THR A 54 16.38 14.85 18.63
C THR A 54 15.36 13.73 18.46
N PRO A 55 15.80 12.50 18.17
CA PRO A 55 14.88 11.37 18.16
C PRO A 55 14.21 11.27 19.54
N PRO A 56 12.90 10.99 19.59
CA PRO A 56 12.19 10.88 20.86
C PRO A 56 12.91 9.87 21.75
N VAL A 57 13.21 10.26 22.98
CA VAL A 57 13.82 9.38 23.98
C VAL A 57 13.00 8.09 24.02
N ALA A 58 13.68 6.95 23.91
CA ALA A 58 13.04 5.65 23.90
C ALA A 58 12.17 5.51 25.17
N ARG A 59 10.86 5.70 25.00
CA ARG A 59 9.91 5.45 26.08
C ARG A 59 9.85 3.94 26.33
N PRO A 60 9.63 3.49 27.57
CA PRO A 60 9.46 2.07 27.89
C PRO A 60 8.40 1.39 26.99
N GLU A 61 7.39 2.16 26.58
CA GLU A 61 6.27 1.73 25.74
C GLU A 61 6.51 1.83 24.21
N HIS A 62 7.75 2.06 23.76
CA HIS A 62 8.15 2.04 22.34
C HIS A 62 7.23 2.82 21.36
N GLY A 63 6.64 3.92 21.81
CA GLY A 63 5.79 4.77 20.97
C GLY A 63 4.33 4.31 20.82
N LEU A 64 3.88 3.33 21.62
CA LEU A 64 2.46 2.97 21.72
C LEU A 64 1.70 3.95 22.63
N ALA A 65 0.40 4.12 22.37
CA ALA A 65 -0.48 4.86 23.27
C ALA A 65 -0.58 4.13 24.63
N PRO A 66 -0.78 4.84 25.76
CA PRO A 66 -0.86 4.23 27.09
C PRO A 66 -1.87 3.07 27.16
N ASP A 67 -3.01 3.20 26.49
CA ASP A 67 -4.07 2.20 26.42
C ASP A 67 -3.62 0.89 25.75
N ASN A 68 -2.63 0.95 24.88
CA ASN A 68 -2.09 -0.17 24.12
C ASN A 68 -0.70 -0.61 24.60
N ALA A 69 -0.08 0.11 25.53
CA ALA A 69 1.24 -0.20 26.08
C ALA A 69 1.24 -1.49 26.90
N ASN A 70 0.09 -1.85 27.49
CA ASN A 70 -0.10 -3.04 28.32
C ASN A 70 -0.54 -4.30 27.54
N SER A 71 -0.60 -4.25 26.20
CA SER A 71 -0.74 -5.49 25.44
C SER A 71 0.56 -6.29 25.57
N GLY A 72 0.61 -7.21 26.54
CA GLY A 72 1.79 -8.04 26.86
C GLY A 72 2.27 -8.97 25.73
N HIS A 73 1.72 -8.81 24.52
CA HIS A 73 2.08 -9.52 23.32
C HIS A 73 2.33 -8.50 22.20
N SER A 74 3.51 -8.56 21.58
CA SER A 74 3.78 -7.76 20.39
C SER A 74 2.78 -8.10 19.28
N LEU A 75 2.42 -7.14 18.42
CA LEU A 75 1.64 -7.38 17.20
C LEU A 75 2.22 -8.53 16.36
N ALA A 76 3.55 -8.68 16.36
CA ALA A 76 4.25 -9.79 15.74
C ALA A 76 3.92 -11.15 16.41
N TYR A 77 3.75 -11.19 17.73
CA TYR A 77 3.32 -12.38 18.46
C TYR A 77 1.86 -12.74 18.18
N LEU A 78 0.95 -11.76 18.16
CA LEU A 78 -0.47 -11.98 17.80
C LEU A 78 -0.64 -12.43 16.34
N ALA A 79 0.20 -11.93 15.43
CA ALA A 79 0.25 -12.41 14.05
C ALA A 79 0.77 -13.87 13.99
N LYS A 80 1.76 -14.21 14.83
CA LYS A 80 2.35 -15.55 14.89
C LYS A 80 1.48 -16.56 15.65
N SER A 81 0.55 -16.13 16.50
CA SER A 81 -0.40 -17.02 17.19
C SER A 81 -1.57 -17.45 16.32
N ASN A 82 -1.73 -16.86 15.12
CA ASN A 82 -2.75 -17.28 14.16
C ASN A 82 -2.19 -18.33 13.18
N PRO A 83 -2.57 -19.62 13.32
CA PRO A 83 -2.03 -20.69 12.49
C PRO A 83 -2.44 -20.60 11.02
N ALA A 84 -3.61 -20.01 10.71
CA ALA A 84 -4.07 -19.82 9.34
C ALA A 84 -3.27 -18.74 8.61
N TRP A 85 -2.94 -17.65 9.31
CA TRP A 85 -2.09 -16.59 8.74
C TRP A 85 -0.66 -17.07 8.46
N LEU A 86 -0.11 -17.90 9.34
CA LEU A 86 1.21 -18.50 9.15
C LEU A 86 1.26 -19.50 7.98
N SER A 87 0.24 -20.35 7.83
CA SER A 87 0.19 -21.31 6.73
C SER A 87 0.06 -20.60 5.38
N GLU A 88 -0.78 -19.56 5.29
CA GLU A 88 -0.92 -18.75 4.09
C GLU A 88 0.38 -18.03 3.73
N ARG A 89 1.04 -17.39 4.71
CA ARG A 89 2.29 -16.66 4.47
C ARG A 89 3.44 -17.60 4.07
N THR A 90 3.54 -18.77 4.70
CA THR A 90 4.57 -19.76 4.33
C THR A 90 4.30 -20.38 2.97
N ALA A 91 3.04 -20.62 2.60
CA ALA A 91 2.67 -21.06 1.25
C ALA A 91 3.05 -20.01 0.19
N ARG A 92 2.72 -18.73 0.42
CA ARG A 92 3.09 -17.62 -0.47
C ARG A 92 4.61 -17.46 -0.58
N ALA A 93 5.34 -17.56 0.53
CA ALA A 93 6.79 -17.49 0.53
C ALA A 93 7.44 -18.64 -0.26
N LYS A 94 6.94 -19.88 -0.12
CA LYS A 94 7.41 -21.04 -0.86
C LYS A 94 7.14 -20.93 -2.37
N ALA A 95 5.95 -20.46 -2.75
CA ALA A 95 5.59 -20.25 -4.15
C ALA A 95 6.49 -19.18 -4.80
N PHE A 96 6.70 -18.06 -4.10
CA PHE A 96 7.58 -16.99 -4.56
C PHE A 96 9.04 -17.44 -4.67
N SER A 97 9.55 -18.20 -3.69
CA SER A 97 10.92 -18.74 -3.74
C SER A 97 11.10 -19.75 -4.87
N ALA A 98 10.12 -20.64 -5.10
CA ALA A 98 10.18 -21.61 -6.17
C ALA A 98 10.12 -20.95 -7.55
N ALA A 99 9.28 -19.94 -7.75
CA ALA A 99 9.23 -19.16 -8.98
C ALA A 99 10.56 -18.44 -9.24
N LYS A 100 11.12 -17.78 -8.22
CA LYS A 100 12.40 -17.07 -8.32
C LYS A 100 13.56 -18.02 -8.61
N GLN A 101 13.56 -19.23 -8.03
CA GLN A 101 14.56 -20.25 -8.33
C GLN A 101 14.44 -20.78 -9.76
N LYS A 102 13.23 -20.98 -10.27
CA LYS A 102 13.02 -21.38 -11.67
C LYS A 102 13.56 -20.31 -12.61
N GLU A 103 13.20 -19.05 -12.40
CA GLU A 103 13.67 -17.92 -13.20
C GLU A 103 15.19 -17.77 -13.16
N LEU A 104 15.80 -17.92 -11.98
CA LEU A 104 17.25 -17.89 -11.84
C LEU A 104 17.92 -19.02 -12.62
N LYS A 105 17.36 -20.24 -12.58
CA LYS A 105 17.87 -21.38 -13.35
C LYS A 105 17.76 -21.15 -14.86
N THR A 106 16.65 -20.58 -15.35
CA THR A 106 16.52 -20.23 -16.77
C THR A 106 17.53 -19.17 -17.17
N LYS A 107 17.71 -18.12 -16.34
CA LYS A 107 18.71 -17.08 -16.58
C LYS A 107 20.13 -17.64 -16.61
N MET A 108 20.49 -18.50 -15.66
CA MET A 108 21.80 -19.15 -15.64
C MET A 108 22.02 -20.05 -16.87
N ALA A 109 21.01 -20.80 -17.31
CA ALA A 109 21.13 -21.61 -18.52
C ALA A 109 21.30 -20.75 -19.79
N ILE A 110 20.60 -19.63 -19.88
CA ILE A 110 20.75 -18.67 -20.98
C ILE A 110 22.14 -18.01 -20.92
N ASP A 111 22.57 -17.56 -19.75
CA ASP A 111 23.89 -16.97 -19.55
C ASP A 111 25.00 -17.96 -19.93
N GLU A 112 24.88 -19.24 -19.57
CA GLU A 112 25.84 -20.28 -19.94
C GLU A 112 25.89 -20.52 -21.46
N ILE A 113 24.73 -20.51 -22.13
CA ILE A 113 24.64 -20.67 -23.59
C ILE A 113 25.15 -19.43 -24.33
N THR A 114 25.05 -18.24 -23.74
CA THR A 114 25.44 -16.97 -24.35
C THR A 114 26.87 -16.53 -24.00
N LYS A 115 27.46 -17.11 -22.94
CA LYS A 115 28.81 -16.78 -22.48
C LYS A 115 29.86 -17.10 -23.54
N GLY A 116 30.59 -16.07 -23.95
CA GLY A 116 31.69 -16.19 -24.90
C GLY A 116 31.26 -16.20 -26.37
N LYS A 117 29.96 -16.10 -26.68
CA LYS A 117 29.49 -15.93 -28.05
C LYS A 117 29.61 -14.48 -28.50
N THR A 118 30.04 -14.29 -29.73
CA THR A 118 30.01 -13.01 -30.42
C THR A 118 28.57 -12.60 -30.75
N GLN A 119 28.35 -11.33 -31.10
CA GLN A 119 27.02 -10.82 -31.41
C GLN A 119 26.39 -11.54 -32.63
N GLU A 120 27.20 -11.97 -33.59
CA GLU A 120 26.74 -12.68 -34.79
C GLU A 120 26.27 -14.10 -34.46
N GLU A 121 27.05 -14.85 -33.68
CA GLU A 121 26.69 -16.19 -33.20
C GLU A 121 25.42 -16.17 -32.32
N LEU A 122 25.23 -15.10 -31.53
CA LEU A 122 24.00 -14.91 -30.76
C LEU A 122 22.78 -14.66 -31.67
N ARG A 123 22.95 -13.93 -32.77
CA ARG A 123 21.88 -13.67 -33.75
C ARG A 123 21.50 -14.93 -34.53
N GLU A 124 22.48 -15.71 -34.96
CA GLU A 124 22.23 -16.99 -35.62
C GLU A 124 21.51 -17.97 -34.67
N TRP A 125 22.02 -18.13 -33.45
CA TRP A 125 21.37 -18.96 -32.43
C TRP A 125 19.94 -18.52 -32.11
N ALA A 126 19.70 -17.21 -32.01
CA ALA A 126 18.36 -16.67 -31.78
C ALA A 126 17.44 -16.97 -32.97
N SER A 127 17.94 -16.82 -34.20
CA SER A 127 17.18 -17.09 -35.43
C SER A 127 16.80 -18.57 -35.56
N ASP A 128 17.74 -19.47 -35.27
CA ASP A 128 17.52 -20.92 -35.29
C ASP A 128 16.54 -21.36 -34.20
N SER A 129 16.72 -20.85 -32.98
CA SER A 129 15.82 -21.13 -31.86
C SER A 129 14.39 -20.65 -32.17
N TRP A 130 14.27 -19.50 -32.83
CA TRP A 130 12.98 -18.94 -33.23
C TRP A 130 12.33 -19.72 -34.37
N ALA A 131 13.11 -20.19 -35.35
CA ALA A 131 12.63 -21.05 -36.42
C ALA A 131 12.11 -22.40 -35.87
N LEU A 132 12.82 -23.00 -34.92
CA LEU A 132 12.39 -24.22 -34.22
C LEU A 132 11.11 -24.00 -33.42
N TYR A 133 11.01 -22.88 -32.71
CA TYR A 133 9.81 -22.50 -31.97
C TYR A 133 8.60 -22.38 -32.91
N TRP A 134 8.72 -21.64 -34.01
CA TRP A 134 7.63 -21.49 -34.97
C TRP A 134 7.23 -22.80 -35.63
N LYS A 135 8.19 -23.67 -35.95
CA LYS A 135 7.90 -24.99 -36.51
C LYS A 135 7.11 -25.85 -35.51
N SER A 136 7.53 -25.88 -34.25
CA SER A 136 6.82 -26.58 -33.18
C SER A 136 5.43 -25.98 -32.95
N HIS A 137 5.31 -24.66 -32.94
CA HIS A 137 4.04 -23.98 -32.72
C HIS A 137 3.05 -24.21 -33.88
N ALA A 138 3.53 -24.20 -35.12
CA ALA A 138 2.72 -24.51 -36.29
C ALA A 138 2.25 -25.97 -36.26
N GLN A 139 3.12 -26.90 -35.86
CA GLN A 139 2.75 -28.31 -35.67
C GLN A 139 1.70 -28.48 -34.58
N GLU A 140 1.86 -27.81 -33.44
CA GLU A 140 0.89 -27.84 -32.34
C GLU A 140 -0.46 -27.25 -32.77
N THR A 141 -0.44 -26.13 -33.51
CA THR A 141 -1.67 -25.51 -34.02
C THR A 141 -2.39 -26.42 -35.01
N ASN A 142 -1.65 -27.11 -35.88
CA ASN A 142 -2.23 -28.09 -36.79
C ASN A 142 -2.76 -29.31 -36.04
N ARG A 143 -2.08 -29.75 -34.99
CA ARG A 143 -2.54 -30.84 -34.14
C ARG A 143 -3.85 -30.50 -33.42
N MET A 144 -3.95 -29.30 -32.83
CA MET A 144 -5.19 -28.80 -32.23
C MET A 144 -6.32 -28.67 -33.26
N ARG A 145 -5.98 -28.36 -34.52
CA ARG A 145 -6.95 -28.32 -35.62
C ARG A 145 -7.49 -29.70 -35.95
N ASP A 146 -6.61 -30.69 -36.04
CA ASP A 146 -6.96 -32.06 -36.38
C ASP A 146 -7.70 -32.77 -35.22
N GLU A 147 -7.38 -32.43 -33.97
CA GLU A 147 -8.05 -32.93 -32.76
C GLU A 147 -9.38 -32.21 -32.45
N GLY A 148 -9.74 -31.17 -33.21
CA GLY A 148 -11.02 -30.42 -33.06
C GLY A 148 -11.05 -29.42 -31.91
N ASP A 149 -9.92 -29.19 -31.24
CA ASP A 149 -9.78 -28.35 -30.04
C ASP A 149 -9.81 -26.84 -30.38
N LEU A 150 -9.57 -26.47 -31.64
CA LEU A 150 -9.66 -25.07 -32.08
C LEU A 150 -11.09 -24.52 -32.04
N ASP A 151 -12.10 -25.34 -32.35
CA ASP A 151 -13.50 -24.93 -32.26
C ASP A 151 -13.92 -24.73 -30.80
N GLU A 152 -13.39 -25.54 -29.89
CA GLU A 152 -13.59 -25.40 -28.45
C GLU A 152 -12.86 -24.16 -27.90
N HIS A 153 -11.63 -23.92 -28.35
CA HIS A 153 -10.86 -22.72 -28.03
C HIS A 153 -11.57 -21.44 -28.50
N GLU A 154 -12.08 -21.42 -29.74
CA GLU A 154 -12.81 -20.26 -30.27
C GLU A 154 -14.12 -20.02 -29.52
N ARG A 155 -14.83 -21.09 -29.13
CA ARG A 155 -16.02 -21.01 -28.26
C ARG A 155 -15.67 -20.45 -26.89
N LEU A 156 -14.63 -20.94 -26.22
CA LEU A 156 -14.17 -20.44 -24.92
C LEU A 156 -13.78 -18.96 -25.00
N MET A 157 -13.10 -18.55 -26.07
CA MET A 157 -12.74 -17.14 -26.28
C MET A 157 -13.97 -16.27 -26.56
N ALA A 158 -14.96 -16.77 -27.28
CA ALA A 158 -16.24 -16.08 -27.49
C ALA A 158 -17.04 -15.96 -26.18
N GLU A 159 -17.06 -17.00 -25.35
CA GLU A 159 -17.70 -16.99 -24.04
C GLU A 159 -17.02 -16.00 -23.09
N GLN A 160 -15.69 -15.97 -23.04
CA GLN A 160 -14.96 -15.00 -22.22
C GLN A 160 -15.25 -13.55 -22.65
N ARG A 161 -15.32 -13.28 -23.96
CA ARG A 161 -15.71 -11.97 -24.50
C ARG A 161 -17.14 -11.62 -24.10
N ARG A 162 -18.09 -12.55 -24.23
CA ARG A 162 -19.49 -12.37 -23.81
C ARG A 162 -19.62 -12.11 -22.31
N ALA A 163 -18.88 -12.84 -21.47
CA ALA A 163 -18.87 -12.65 -20.02
C ALA A 163 -18.34 -11.27 -19.63
N ARG A 164 -17.28 -10.79 -20.27
CA ARG A 164 -16.76 -9.42 -20.07
C ARG A 164 -17.78 -8.35 -20.45
N VAL A 165 -18.46 -8.52 -21.58
CA VAL A 165 -19.51 -7.57 -22.01
C VAL A 165 -20.69 -7.59 -21.04
N LYS A 166 -21.15 -8.77 -20.62
CA LYS A 166 -22.22 -8.90 -19.60
C LYS A 166 -21.83 -8.26 -18.28
N SER A 167 -20.61 -8.51 -17.78
CA SER A 167 -20.11 -7.91 -16.55
C SER A 167 -20.03 -6.39 -16.65
N ARG A 168 -19.58 -5.85 -17.80
CA ARG A 168 -19.55 -4.40 -18.03
C ARG A 168 -20.95 -3.79 -18.03
N ARG A 169 -21.91 -4.40 -18.75
CA ARG A 169 -23.32 -3.94 -18.75
C ARG A 169 -23.94 -3.99 -17.37
N ALA A 170 -23.73 -5.07 -16.61
CA ALA A 170 -24.26 -5.18 -15.25
C ALA A 170 -23.73 -4.07 -14.32
N ARG A 171 -22.46 -3.68 -14.46
CA ARG A 171 -21.89 -2.55 -13.71
C ARG A 171 -22.48 -1.20 -14.13
N GLU A 172 -22.74 -1.01 -15.42
CA GLU A 172 -23.39 0.19 -15.95
C GLU A 172 -24.83 0.30 -15.43
N GLU A 173 -25.61 -0.78 -15.45
CA GLU A 173 -26.98 -0.83 -14.92
C GLU A 173 -27.03 -0.65 -13.39
N GLU A 174 -26.06 -1.18 -12.66
CA GLU A 174 -25.95 -0.96 -11.21
C GLU A 174 -25.59 0.49 -10.89
N ALA A 175 -24.72 1.11 -11.67
CA ALA A 175 -24.39 2.52 -11.54
C ALA A 175 -25.60 3.42 -11.86
N GLU A 176 -26.37 3.09 -12.89
CA GLU A 176 -27.61 3.82 -13.23
C GLU A 176 -28.64 3.71 -12.11
N ARG A 177 -28.89 2.50 -11.59
CA ARG A 177 -29.78 2.31 -10.43
C ARG A 177 -29.31 3.06 -9.19
N ALA A 178 -28.00 3.12 -8.95
CA ALA A 178 -27.43 3.87 -7.84
C ALA A 178 -27.63 5.39 -8.03
N GLU A 179 -27.49 5.91 -9.26
CA GLU A 179 -27.76 7.31 -9.59
C GLU A 179 -29.25 7.65 -9.46
N GLU A 180 -30.15 6.78 -9.89
CA GLU A 180 -31.60 6.94 -9.70
C GLU A 180 -31.97 6.94 -8.22
N ALA A 181 -31.40 6.05 -7.42
CA ALA A 181 -31.62 6.00 -5.98
C ALA A 181 -31.10 7.28 -5.28
N LYS A 182 -29.92 7.79 -5.69
CA LYS A 182 -29.41 9.08 -5.19
C LYS A 182 -30.36 10.23 -5.55
N LYS A 183 -30.86 10.28 -6.78
CA LYS A 183 -31.82 11.32 -7.22
C LYS A 183 -33.13 11.23 -6.44
N ALA A 184 -33.65 10.03 -6.20
CA ALA A 184 -34.86 9.82 -5.42
C ALA A 184 -34.68 10.28 -3.97
N ASN A 185 -33.56 9.92 -3.34
CA ASN A 185 -33.23 10.36 -1.98
C ASN A 185 -33.08 11.89 -1.90
N TYR A 186 -32.39 12.50 -2.86
CA TYR A 186 -32.25 13.96 -2.94
C TYR A 186 -33.59 14.70 -3.05
N LEU A 187 -34.54 14.17 -3.83
CA LEU A 187 -35.88 14.74 -3.94
C LEU A 187 -36.68 14.61 -2.64
N ASP A 188 -36.53 13.49 -1.94
CA ASP A 188 -37.19 13.26 -0.65
C ASP A 188 -36.64 14.21 0.43
N GLU A 189 -35.32 14.43 0.47
CA GLU A 189 -34.67 15.40 1.35
C GLU A 189 -35.18 16.83 1.09
N ILE A 190 -35.30 17.24 -0.18
CA ILE A 190 -35.88 18.55 -0.53
C ILE A 190 -37.33 18.66 -0.06
N TYR A 191 -38.13 17.61 -0.26
CA TYR A 191 -39.53 17.61 0.16
C TYR A 191 -39.67 17.72 1.69
N HIS A 192 -38.84 16.99 2.44
CA HIS A 192 -38.78 17.07 3.91
C HIS A 192 -38.28 18.43 4.42
N ALA A 193 -37.31 19.05 3.73
CA ALA A 193 -36.85 20.39 4.05
C ALA A 193 -37.97 21.43 3.83
N HIS A 194 -38.73 21.32 2.73
CA HIS A 194 -39.82 22.25 2.42
C HIS A 194 -41.06 22.06 3.31
N SER A 195 -41.31 20.86 3.83
CA SER A 195 -42.41 20.60 4.77
C SER A 195 -42.07 21.13 6.17
N SER A 196 -40.87 20.88 6.67
CA SER A 196 -40.40 21.39 7.97
C SER A 196 -40.39 22.93 8.04
N LEU A 197 -40.05 23.62 6.93
CA LEU A 197 -40.11 25.08 6.85
C LEU A 197 -41.54 25.65 6.85
N ARG A 198 -42.56 24.88 6.46
CA ARG A 198 -43.96 25.33 6.51
C ARG A 198 -44.58 25.19 7.90
N LEU A 199 -44.08 24.28 8.72
CA LEU A 199 -44.58 24.05 10.09
C LEU A 199 -43.95 24.97 11.15
N SER A 200 -42.87 25.70 10.85
CA SER A 200 -42.18 26.56 11.82
C SER A 200 -42.68 28.01 11.90
N LYS A 201 -43.80 28.35 11.25
CA LYS A 201 -44.34 29.72 11.29
C LYS A 201 -44.81 30.04 12.73
N PRO A 202 -44.21 31.02 13.43
CA PRO A 202 -44.56 31.29 14.81
C PRO A 202 -45.99 31.85 14.86
N ARG A 203 -46.82 31.28 15.74
CA ARG A 203 -48.07 31.90 16.19
C ARG A 203 -47.70 33.23 16.84
N VAL A 204 -47.88 34.32 16.10
CA VAL A 204 -47.87 35.68 16.66
C VAL A 204 -49.15 35.81 17.49
N GLY A 205 -48.98 36.21 18.75
CA GLY A 205 -50.04 36.32 19.76
C GLY A 205 -50.99 37.48 19.55
#